data_AF-A0A497MJ64-F1
#
_entry.id   AF-A0A497MJ64-F1
#
_cell.length_a   1.000
_cell.length_b   1.000
_cell.length_c   1.000
_cell.angle_alpha   90.00
_cell.angle_beta   90.00
_cell.angle_gamma   90.00
#
_symmetry.space_group_name_H-M   'P 1'
#
loop_
_entity.id
_entity.type
_entity.pdbx_description
1 polymer ?
#
loop_
_entity_poly.entity_id
_entity_poly.type
_entity_poly.pdbx_seq_one_letter_code
_entity_poly.pdbx_strand_id
1 'polypeptide(L)'
;MFSVNQGAFKIVEELMSNPEYYGVKVEKVEGGGTIIDAGVKVRGGYEAGLRITEICMGGLGKAYLTVRRYEDLLLPTVVVYSDEPCIATLGAQFAGWRIKVGDFFALGSGPARALSQQPKELYAKIGYKDESDVAVIVFEADKYPSADVFKYVADKCGVEPSSVYAVITPTSSIAGSTQISGRIVETGIHKLTELGFDPKKIVYGAGSAPIAPIHPKFTRAMGRTNDVIIACGEVYLTVDYDGEDLEEYVKKAPSSESKMYGKPFFQIFKEAGYDFYKIDPGIFSPAQITVNNLRDGKVYTAGKIDVLLLKKSLGLG
;
A
#
# COMPACT_ATOMS: atom_id res chain seq x y z
N MET A 1 0.59 15.78 -17.61
CA MET A 1 0.11 14.82 -16.59
C MET A 1 1.16 13.74 -16.47
N PHE A 2 1.59 13.37 -15.26
CA PHE A 2 2.57 12.31 -15.06
C PHE A 2 1.95 10.96 -15.46
N SER A 3 2.74 10.05 -16.04
CA SER A 3 2.32 8.66 -16.24
C SER A 3 2.86 7.79 -15.12
N VAL A 4 1.97 7.27 -14.28
CA VAL A 4 2.33 6.37 -13.17
C VAL A 4 2.85 5.03 -13.67
N ASN A 5 2.40 4.57 -14.84
CA ASN A 5 2.88 3.32 -15.44
C ASN A 5 4.32 3.48 -15.94
N GLN A 6 4.63 4.56 -16.66
CA GLN A 6 6.00 4.84 -17.11
C GLN A 6 6.94 5.11 -15.93
N GLY A 7 6.46 5.81 -14.90
CA GLY A 7 7.21 6.06 -13.67
C GLY A 7 7.60 4.77 -12.95
N ALA A 8 6.64 3.87 -12.72
CA ALA A 8 6.92 2.58 -12.12
C ALA A 8 7.72 1.65 -13.03
N PHE A 9 7.51 1.70 -14.35
CA PHE A 9 8.23 0.85 -15.29
C PHE A 9 9.74 1.07 -15.22
N LYS A 10 10.21 2.30 -15.06
CA LYS A 10 11.63 2.60 -14.82
C LYS A 10 12.20 1.87 -13.60
N ILE A 11 11.42 1.76 -12.52
CA ILE A 11 11.83 1.05 -11.31
C ILE A 11 11.79 -0.47 -11.54
N VAL A 12 10.84 -0.96 -12.32
CA VAL A 12 10.81 -2.37 -12.76
C VAL A 12 12.04 -2.69 -13.61
N GLU A 13 12.46 -1.81 -14.51
CA GLU A 13 13.70 -1.96 -15.29
C GLU A 13 14.93 -2.05 -14.39
N GLU A 14 15.03 -1.24 -13.34
CA GLU A 14 16.09 -1.34 -12.32
C GLU A 14 16.10 -2.74 -11.69
N LEU A 15 14.95 -3.24 -11.22
CA LEU A 15 14.83 -4.58 -10.64
C LEU A 15 15.26 -5.68 -11.63
N MET A 16 14.87 -5.56 -12.90
CA MET A 16 15.21 -6.53 -13.94
C MET A 16 16.68 -6.49 -14.34
N SER A 17 17.32 -5.32 -14.25
CA SER A 17 18.73 -5.14 -14.61
C SER A 17 19.70 -5.74 -13.58
N ASN A 18 19.27 -5.86 -12.31
CA ASN A 18 20.12 -6.37 -11.23
C ASN A 18 19.37 -7.32 -10.26
N PRO A 19 18.83 -8.43 -10.75
CA PRO A 19 17.93 -9.29 -9.97
C PRO A 19 18.60 -9.91 -8.74
N GLU A 20 19.89 -10.23 -8.82
CA GLU A 20 20.66 -10.81 -7.70
C GLU A 20 20.79 -9.85 -6.52
N TYR A 21 21.06 -8.56 -6.79
CA TYR A 21 21.16 -7.53 -5.76
C TYR A 21 19.84 -7.37 -5.00
N TYR A 22 18.73 -7.29 -5.73
CA TYR A 22 17.40 -7.16 -5.13
C TYR A 22 16.86 -8.49 -4.57
N GLY A 23 17.50 -9.62 -4.88
CA GLY A 23 17.04 -10.95 -4.48
C GLY A 23 15.71 -11.35 -5.14
N VAL A 24 15.47 -10.86 -6.35
CA VAL A 24 14.26 -11.12 -7.14
C VAL A 24 14.54 -12.11 -8.27
N LYS A 25 13.49 -12.73 -8.82
CA LYS A 25 13.56 -13.55 -10.05
C LYS A 25 12.69 -12.93 -11.13
N VAL A 26 13.26 -12.77 -12.32
CA VAL A 26 12.54 -12.30 -13.51
C VAL A 26 12.17 -13.50 -14.36
N GLU A 27 10.90 -13.61 -14.75
CA GLU A 27 10.39 -14.72 -15.56
C GLU A 27 9.45 -14.19 -16.64
N LYS A 28 9.73 -14.51 -17.91
CA LYS A 28 8.80 -14.23 -19.01
C LYS A 28 7.74 -15.31 -19.03
N VAL A 29 6.48 -14.92 -19.22
CA VAL A 29 5.39 -15.88 -19.37
C VAL A 29 5.08 -16.04 -20.86
N GLU A 30 5.07 -17.29 -21.33
CA GLU A 30 4.75 -17.60 -22.73
C GLU A 30 3.32 -17.14 -23.03
N GLY A 31 3.16 -16.33 -24.07
CA GLY A 31 1.87 -15.73 -24.40
C GLY A 31 1.47 -14.51 -23.54
N GLY A 32 2.32 -14.01 -22.63
CA GLY A 32 2.11 -12.69 -22.04
C GLY A 32 3.12 -12.25 -20.97
N GLY A 33 3.65 -11.03 -21.10
CA GLY A 33 4.26 -10.24 -20.05
C GLY A 33 5.48 -10.80 -19.30
N THR A 34 5.83 -10.10 -18.22
CA THR A 34 6.97 -10.41 -17.36
C THR A 34 6.55 -10.44 -15.89
N ILE A 35 6.95 -11.49 -15.17
CA ILE A 35 6.82 -11.63 -13.73
C ILE A 35 8.14 -11.19 -13.06
N ILE A 36 8.02 -10.38 -12.01
CA ILE A 36 9.08 -10.08 -11.05
C ILE A 36 8.68 -10.72 -9.72
N ASP A 37 9.23 -11.91 -9.44
CA ASP A 37 9.02 -12.61 -8.17
C ASP A 37 9.95 -12.02 -7.10
N ALA A 38 9.34 -11.48 -6.05
CA ALA A 38 10.02 -10.86 -4.93
C ALA A 38 9.73 -11.55 -3.58
N GLY A 39 9.28 -12.81 -3.57
CA GLY A 39 9.09 -13.53 -2.32
C GLY A 39 8.42 -14.90 -2.37
N VAL A 40 8.06 -15.42 -3.55
CA VAL A 40 7.39 -16.72 -3.72
C VAL A 40 8.42 -17.85 -3.80
N LYS A 41 9.30 -17.83 -4.81
CA LYS A 41 10.37 -18.82 -5.01
C LYS A 41 11.74 -18.27 -4.64
N VAL A 42 11.83 -16.97 -4.33
CA VAL A 42 13.05 -16.28 -3.91
C VAL A 42 12.85 -15.58 -2.58
N ARG A 43 13.96 -15.19 -1.95
CA ARG A 43 13.93 -14.52 -0.64
C ARG A 43 13.36 -13.10 -0.68
N GLY A 44 13.50 -12.39 -1.79
CA GLY A 44 13.33 -10.93 -1.83
C GLY A 44 14.32 -10.21 -0.91
N GLY A 45 13.91 -9.07 -0.35
CA GLY A 45 14.74 -8.28 0.55
C GLY A 45 14.04 -6.98 0.96
N TYR A 46 14.66 -6.24 1.89
CA TYR A 46 14.21 -4.88 2.21
C TYR A 46 14.25 -3.99 0.98
N GLU A 47 15.37 -3.98 0.24
CA GLU A 47 15.50 -3.15 -0.96
C GLU A 47 14.45 -3.49 -2.02
N ALA A 48 14.16 -4.77 -2.26
CA ALA A 48 13.04 -5.17 -3.13
C ALA A 48 11.71 -4.62 -2.59
N GLY A 49 11.44 -4.74 -1.28
CA GLY A 49 10.25 -4.18 -0.65
C GLY A 49 10.12 -2.66 -0.81
N LEU A 50 11.22 -1.92 -0.68
CA LEU A 50 11.26 -0.46 -0.90
C LEU A 50 10.92 -0.13 -2.35
N ARG A 51 11.58 -0.77 -3.32
CA ARG A 51 11.29 -0.57 -4.75
C ARG A 51 9.86 -0.93 -5.12
N ILE A 52 9.32 -2.00 -4.55
CA ILE A 52 7.92 -2.41 -4.76
C ILE A 52 6.96 -1.37 -4.17
N THR A 53 7.29 -0.75 -3.04
CA THR A 53 6.52 0.38 -2.49
C THR A 53 6.49 1.54 -3.48
N GLU A 54 7.65 1.92 -4.04
CA GLU A 54 7.75 3.00 -5.04
C GLU A 54 7.02 2.65 -6.36
N ILE A 55 7.07 1.38 -6.79
CA ILE A 55 6.30 0.85 -7.94
C ILE A 55 4.81 0.97 -7.67
N CYS A 56 4.33 0.55 -6.49
CA CYS A 56 2.93 0.69 -6.11
C CYS A 56 2.52 2.17 -6.17
N MET A 57 3.40 3.10 -5.77
CA MET A 57 3.18 4.55 -5.83
C MET A 57 3.37 5.17 -7.22
N GLY A 58 3.57 4.37 -8.27
CA GLY A 58 3.70 4.86 -9.64
C GLY A 58 4.97 5.66 -9.92
N GLY A 59 6.01 5.50 -9.09
CA GLY A 59 7.22 6.32 -9.16
C GLY A 59 7.02 7.78 -8.70
N LEU A 60 5.86 8.12 -8.15
CA LEU A 60 5.55 9.43 -7.57
C LEU A 60 5.78 9.50 -6.07
N GLY A 61 6.34 8.45 -5.48
CA GLY A 61 6.72 8.38 -4.08
C GLY A 61 8.09 7.75 -3.88
N LYS A 62 8.68 8.02 -2.73
CA LYS A 62 9.96 7.45 -2.30
C LYS A 62 9.78 6.66 -1.02
N ALA A 63 10.53 5.57 -0.91
CA ALA A 63 10.55 4.72 0.28
C ALA A 63 12.00 4.48 0.72
N TYR A 64 12.27 4.66 2.02
CA TYR A 64 13.58 4.37 2.59
C TYR A 64 13.48 3.60 3.91
N LEU A 65 14.52 2.83 4.19
CA LEU A 65 14.65 2.07 5.42
C LEU A 65 15.31 2.92 6.51
N THR A 66 14.72 2.90 7.69
CA THR A 66 15.35 3.34 8.94
C THR A 66 15.15 2.27 10.02
N VAL A 67 15.64 2.53 11.22
CA VAL A 67 15.38 1.70 12.39
C VAL A 67 14.88 2.60 13.51
N ARG A 68 13.76 2.23 14.13
CA ARG A 68 13.16 2.98 15.23
C ARG A 68 12.95 2.09 16.44
N ARG A 69 12.99 2.71 17.61
CA ARG A 69 12.69 2.07 18.89
C ARG A 69 11.24 2.37 19.28
N TYR A 70 10.47 1.32 19.53
CA TYR A 70 9.11 1.33 20.08
C TYR A 70 9.20 0.78 21.50
N GLU A 71 9.45 1.67 22.47
CA GLU A 71 9.84 1.32 23.85
C GLU A 71 11.11 0.45 23.90
N ASP A 72 11.00 -0.82 24.26
CA ASP A 72 12.09 -1.80 24.31
C ASP A 72 12.28 -2.56 22.99
N LEU A 73 11.34 -2.43 22.03
CA LEU A 73 11.42 -3.09 20.72
C LEU A 73 12.19 -2.23 19.71
N LEU A 74 13.26 -2.79 19.12
CA LEU A 74 13.96 -2.18 17.99
C LEU A 74 13.43 -2.81 16.70
N LEU A 75 12.81 -2.02 15.82
CA LEU A 75 12.23 -2.52 14.57
C LEU A 75 12.73 -1.74 13.36
N PRO A 76 13.02 -2.43 12.24
CA PRO A 76 13.13 -1.77 10.95
C PRO A 76 11.83 -1.02 10.65
N THR A 77 11.94 0.16 10.06
CA THR A 77 10.81 1.06 9.81
C THR A 77 10.95 1.60 8.40
N VAL A 78 9.87 1.53 7.62
CA VAL A 78 9.82 2.18 6.32
C VAL A 78 9.33 3.61 6.51
N VAL A 79 9.97 4.55 5.83
CA VAL A 79 9.49 5.91 5.71
C VAL A 79 9.16 6.17 4.25
N VAL A 80 7.99 6.77 4.02
CA VAL A 80 7.42 7.01 2.70
C VAL A 80 7.01 8.47 2.58
N TYR A 81 7.26 9.08 1.41
CA TYR A 81 6.78 10.43 1.13
C TYR A 81 6.47 10.62 -0.36
N SER A 82 5.63 11.62 -0.65
CA SER A 82 5.21 11.99 -2.00
C SER A 82 4.77 13.45 -2.04
N ASP A 83 5.14 14.12 -3.13
CA ASP A 83 4.68 15.46 -3.50
C ASP A 83 3.47 15.43 -4.46
N GLU A 84 3.00 14.23 -4.82
CA GLU A 84 1.77 14.00 -5.59
C GLU A 84 0.90 12.95 -4.89
N PRO A 85 0.59 13.15 -3.60
CA PRO A 85 0.17 12.06 -2.71
C PRO A 85 -1.18 11.46 -3.10
N CYS A 86 -2.11 12.26 -3.63
CA CYS A 86 -3.42 11.79 -4.11
C CYS A 86 -3.28 10.76 -5.24
N ILE A 87 -2.47 11.08 -6.25
CA ILE A 87 -2.25 10.19 -7.41
C ILE A 87 -1.40 8.99 -7.00
N ALA A 88 -0.30 9.23 -6.28
CA ALA A 88 0.62 8.18 -5.85
C ALA A 88 -0.09 7.11 -5.00
N THR A 89 -0.96 7.54 -4.08
CA THR A 89 -1.65 6.60 -3.16
C THR A 89 -2.93 6.04 -3.76
N LEU A 90 -3.94 6.87 -4.06
CA LEU A 90 -5.26 6.38 -4.49
C LEU A 90 -5.27 5.97 -5.96
N GLY A 91 -4.56 6.72 -6.80
CA GLY A 91 -4.45 6.49 -8.24
C GLY A 91 -3.52 5.33 -8.64
N ALA A 92 -2.60 4.93 -7.76
CA ALA A 92 -1.69 3.81 -8.00
C ALA A 92 -1.68 2.81 -6.82
N GLN A 93 -1.17 3.21 -5.65
CA GLN A 93 -0.82 2.28 -4.55
C GLN A 93 -2.01 1.46 -4.04
N PHE A 94 -3.19 2.06 -3.90
CA PHE A 94 -4.38 1.43 -3.33
C PHE A 94 -4.69 0.07 -3.96
N ALA A 95 -4.94 -0.94 -3.11
CA ALA A 95 -5.21 -2.32 -3.53
C ALA A 95 -6.67 -2.53 -3.99
N GLY A 96 -7.12 -1.70 -4.92
CA GLY A 96 -8.53 -1.58 -5.30
C GLY A 96 -9.02 -2.51 -6.42
N TRP A 97 -8.13 -3.27 -7.07
CA TRP A 97 -8.52 -4.10 -8.21
C TRP A 97 -8.59 -5.58 -7.84
N ARG A 98 -9.81 -6.10 -7.66
CA ARG A 98 -10.02 -7.54 -7.45
C ARG A 98 -9.89 -8.30 -8.76
N ILE A 99 -8.89 -9.16 -8.84
CA ILE A 99 -8.62 -9.97 -10.03
C ILE A 99 -8.92 -11.43 -9.71
N LYS A 100 -9.82 -12.03 -10.48
CA LYS A 100 -10.19 -13.45 -10.39
C LYS A 100 -10.22 -14.05 -11.79
N VAL A 101 -9.25 -14.91 -12.09
CA VAL A 101 -9.11 -15.58 -13.39
C VAL A 101 -8.75 -17.03 -13.13
N GLY A 102 -9.65 -17.95 -13.48
CA GLY A 102 -9.53 -19.35 -13.07
C GLY A 102 -9.40 -19.48 -11.54
N ASP A 103 -8.34 -20.16 -11.10
CA ASP A 103 -8.01 -20.36 -9.68
C ASP A 103 -7.12 -19.25 -9.08
N PHE A 104 -6.71 -18.27 -9.91
CA PHE A 104 -5.92 -17.13 -9.43
C PHE A 104 -6.86 -16.07 -8.85
N PHE A 105 -6.61 -15.68 -7.60
CA PHE A 105 -7.27 -14.58 -6.92
C PHE A 105 -6.22 -13.71 -6.23
N ALA A 106 -6.23 -12.41 -6.52
CA ALA A 106 -5.38 -11.45 -5.85
C ALA A 106 -6.03 -10.05 -5.83
N LEU A 107 -5.61 -9.23 -4.88
CA LEU A 107 -5.79 -7.79 -4.94
C LEU A 107 -4.63 -7.19 -5.74
N GLY A 108 -4.95 -6.59 -6.88
CA GLY A 108 -4.04 -5.83 -7.70
C GLY A 108 -3.88 -4.41 -7.15
N SER A 109 -2.64 -4.04 -6.88
CA SER A 109 -2.20 -2.67 -6.59
C SER A 109 -1.38 -2.12 -7.76
N GLY A 110 -1.14 -0.81 -7.73
CA GLY A 110 -0.19 -0.17 -8.61
C GLY A 110 -0.78 0.44 -9.89
N PRO A 111 0.09 0.98 -10.75
CA PRO A 111 -0.24 1.88 -11.85
C PRO A 111 -1.21 1.36 -12.91
N ALA A 112 -1.24 0.05 -13.17
CA ALA A 112 -2.16 -0.55 -14.14
C ALA A 112 -3.63 -0.22 -13.83
N ARG A 113 -3.96 0.02 -12.55
CA ARG A 113 -5.29 0.47 -12.13
C ARG A 113 -5.69 1.81 -12.75
N ALA A 114 -4.74 2.69 -13.05
CA ALA A 114 -5.01 4.00 -13.63
C ALA A 114 -5.34 3.93 -15.13
N LEU A 115 -4.92 2.86 -15.81
CA LEU A 115 -5.34 2.54 -17.18
C LEU A 115 -6.73 1.88 -17.17
N SER A 116 -6.91 0.86 -16.33
CA SER A 116 -8.16 0.09 -16.25
C SER A 116 -9.29 0.77 -15.46
N GLN A 117 -8.97 1.87 -14.79
CA GLN A 117 -9.85 2.70 -13.97
C GLN A 117 -10.58 1.87 -12.88
N GLN A 118 -9.82 1.08 -12.11
CA GLN A 118 -10.36 0.19 -11.07
C GLN A 118 -10.10 0.69 -9.62
N PRO A 119 -11.14 1.04 -8.83
CA PRO A 119 -12.55 1.20 -9.21
C PRO A 119 -12.85 2.56 -9.88
N LYS A 120 -13.83 2.62 -10.79
CA LYS A 120 -14.11 3.83 -11.61
C LYS A 120 -14.46 5.07 -10.79
N GLU A 121 -15.23 4.89 -9.71
CA GLU A 121 -15.67 5.99 -8.85
C GLU A 121 -14.50 6.71 -8.17
N LEU A 122 -13.45 5.96 -7.80
CA LEU A 122 -12.24 6.54 -7.23
C LEU A 122 -11.53 7.44 -8.24
N TYR A 123 -11.37 6.98 -9.48
CA TYR A 123 -10.73 7.78 -10.54
C TYR A 123 -11.53 9.02 -10.92
N ALA A 124 -12.87 8.94 -10.92
CA ALA A 124 -13.73 10.10 -11.08
C ALA A 124 -13.52 11.12 -9.94
N LYS A 125 -13.38 10.65 -8.69
CA LYS A 125 -13.14 11.50 -7.51
C LYS A 125 -11.78 12.22 -7.60
N ILE A 126 -10.70 11.49 -7.90
CA ILE A 126 -9.35 12.06 -7.96
C ILE A 126 -9.06 12.81 -9.27
N GLY A 127 -9.88 12.61 -10.31
CA GLY A 127 -9.75 13.31 -11.60
C GLY A 127 -8.50 12.91 -12.38
N TYR A 128 -8.10 11.63 -12.31
CA TYR A 128 -6.87 11.12 -12.92
C TYR A 128 -7.14 9.91 -13.81
N LYS A 129 -6.45 9.86 -14.96
CA LYS A 129 -6.38 8.70 -15.83
C LYS A 129 -5.00 8.70 -16.47
N ASP A 130 -4.35 7.55 -16.48
CA ASP A 130 -3.05 7.40 -17.12
C ASP A 130 -3.21 7.13 -18.63
N GLU A 131 -2.17 7.46 -19.40
CA GLU A 131 -2.01 7.13 -20.80
C GLU A 131 -0.61 6.53 -20.99
N SER A 132 -0.55 5.23 -21.28
CA SER A 132 0.71 4.47 -21.35
C SER A 132 0.51 3.23 -22.22
N ASP A 133 1.59 2.79 -22.89
CA ASP A 133 1.69 1.55 -23.65
C ASP A 133 2.17 0.36 -22.80
N VAL A 134 2.65 0.61 -21.58
CA VAL A 134 2.99 -0.39 -20.56
C VAL A 134 2.01 -0.37 -19.40
N ALA A 135 1.75 -1.53 -18.81
CA ALA A 135 0.95 -1.68 -17.60
C ALA A 135 1.75 -2.37 -16.49
N VAL A 136 1.93 -1.71 -15.35
CA VAL A 136 2.64 -2.25 -14.19
C VAL A 136 1.67 -2.55 -13.06
N ILE A 137 1.63 -3.80 -12.59
CA ILE A 137 0.74 -4.26 -11.54
C ILE A 137 1.51 -5.00 -10.44
N VAL A 138 1.07 -4.85 -9.20
CA VAL A 138 1.62 -5.56 -8.04
C VAL A 138 0.55 -6.47 -7.44
N PHE A 139 0.87 -7.75 -7.30
CA PHE A 139 0.02 -8.74 -6.65
C PHE A 139 0.59 -9.13 -5.30
N GLU A 140 -0.22 -8.95 -4.27
CA GLU A 140 0.01 -9.60 -2.99
C GLU A 140 -0.51 -11.05 -3.06
N ALA A 141 0.35 -11.97 -3.47
CA ALA A 141 -0.01 -13.36 -3.76
C ALA A 141 1.17 -14.33 -3.53
N ASP A 142 0.84 -15.59 -3.26
CA ASP A 142 1.79 -16.72 -3.10
C ASP A 142 1.82 -17.65 -4.32
N LYS A 143 1.04 -17.34 -5.36
CA LYS A 143 0.94 -18.09 -6.61
C LYS A 143 1.37 -17.20 -7.78
N TYR A 144 1.96 -17.83 -8.78
CA TYR A 144 2.31 -17.15 -10.03
C TYR A 144 1.04 -16.88 -10.85
N PRO A 145 0.87 -15.68 -11.43
CA PRO A 145 -0.18 -15.41 -12.40
C PRO A 145 0.08 -16.19 -13.70
N SER A 146 -0.97 -16.75 -14.30
CA SER A 146 -0.91 -17.45 -15.59
C SER A 146 -0.97 -16.47 -16.77
N ALA A 147 -0.70 -16.94 -17.99
CA ALA A 147 -0.88 -16.15 -19.21
C ALA A 147 -2.30 -15.56 -19.34
N ASP A 148 -3.33 -16.27 -18.87
CA ASP A 148 -4.71 -15.76 -18.86
C ASP A 148 -4.88 -14.55 -17.91
N VAL A 149 -4.16 -14.52 -16.78
CA VAL A 149 -4.15 -13.35 -15.88
C VAL A 149 -3.49 -12.17 -16.59
N PHE A 150 -2.37 -12.38 -17.27
CA PHE A 150 -1.69 -11.34 -18.05
C PHE A 150 -2.58 -10.79 -19.15
N LYS A 151 -3.23 -11.66 -19.93
CA LYS A 151 -4.19 -11.27 -20.97
C LYS A 151 -5.35 -10.46 -20.38
N TYR A 152 -5.94 -10.92 -19.27
CA TYR A 152 -7.00 -10.19 -18.59
C TYR A 152 -6.57 -8.77 -18.18
N VAL A 153 -5.38 -8.62 -17.59
CA VAL A 153 -4.84 -7.31 -17.18
C VAL A 153 -4.60 -6.44 -18.41
N ALA A 154 -4.00 -6.99 -19.46
CA ALA A 154 -3.72 -6.30 -20.71
C ALA A 154 -4.99 -5.75 -21.38
N ASP A 155 -6.00 -6.62 -21.55
CA ASP A 155 -7.31 -6.26 -22.13
C ASP A 155 -8.00 -5.14 -21.34
N LYS A 156 -7.91 -5.19 -20.00
CA LYS A 156 -8.49 -4.16 -19.13
C LYS A 156 -7.72 -2.84 -19.14
N CYS A 157 -6.42 -2.88 -19.38
CA CYS A 157 -5.57 -1.69 -19.46
C CYS A 157 -5.48 -1.12 -20.87
N GLY A 158 -5.90 -1.85 -21.91
CA GLY A 158 -5.78 -1.44 -23.30
C GLY A 158 -4.35 -1.46 -23.81
N VAL A 159 -3.54 -2.41 -23.34
CA VAL A 159 -2.14 -2.60 -23.76
C VAL A 159 -1.92 -4.01 -24.30
N GLU A 160 -0.80 -4.25 -24.97
CA GLU A 160 -0.41 -5.59 -25.40
C GLU A 160 -0.05 -6.49 -24.19
N PRO A 161 -0.36 -7.79 -24.20
CA PRO A 161 0.00 -8.71 -23.12
C PRO A 161 1.50 -8.74 -22.81
N SER A 162 2.36 -8.57 -23.81
CA SER A 162 3.83 -8.46 -23.65
C SER A 162 4.27 -7.20 -22.91
N SER A 163 3.43 -6.16 -22.85
CA SER A 163 3.70 -4.89 -22.17
C SER A 163 3.18 -4.85 -20.73
N VAL A 164 2.75 -5.99 -20.19
CA VAL A 164 2.33 -6.13 -18.79
C VAL A 164 3.49 -6.64 -17.93
N TYR A 165 3.77 -5.93 -16.86
CA TYR A 165 4.79 -6.27 -15.87
C TYR A 165 4.12 -6.49 -14.51
N ALA A 166 4.21 -7.71 -13.99
CA ALA A 166 3.59 -8.11 -12.75
C ALA A 166 4.64 -8.39 -11.68
N VAL A 167 4.67 -7.56 -10.64
CA VAL A 167 5.42 -7.87 -9.41
C VAL A 167 4.57 -8.79 -8.55
N ILE A 168 5.14 -9.86 -8.03
CA ILE A 168 4.46 -10.75 -7.07
C ILE A 168 5.23 -10.82 -5.75
N THR A 169 4.53 -10.64 -4.64
CA THR A 169 5.12 -10.74 -3.31
C THR A 169 4.11 -11.26 -2.28
N PRO A 170 4.41 -12.34 -1.54
CA PRO A 170 3.51 -12.83 -0.49
C PRO A 170 3.52 -11.93 0.74
N THR A 171 2.38 -11.83 1.43
CA THR A 171 2.26 -11.20 2.76
C THR A 171 3.28 -11.75 3.77
N SER A 172 3.61 -13.04 3.67
CA SER A 172 4.57 -13.74 4.53
C SER A 172 6.02 -13.64 4.05
N SER A 173 6.40 -12.55 3.38
CA SER A 173 7.76 -12.28 2.93
C SER A 173 8.26 -10.93 3.46
N ILE A 174 9.57 -10.67 3.38
CA ILE A 174 10.14 -9.39 3.80
C ILE A 174 9.72 -8.25 2.86
N ALA A 175 9.67 -8.51 1.56
CA ALA A 175 9.20 -7.55 0.56
C ALA A 175 7.71 -7.23 0.77
N GLY A 176 6.90 -8.26 1.04
CA GLY A 176 5.48 -8.11 1.39
C GLY A 176 5.27 -7.28 2.66
N SER A 177 5.98 -7.61 3.74
CA SER A 177 5.90 -6.85 4.99
C SER A 177 6.33 -5.40 4.81
N THR A 178 7.36 -5.15 3.98
CA THR A 178 7.85 -3.79 3.68
C THR A 178 6.83 -3.01 2.87
N GLN A 179 6.29 -3.56 1.78
CA GLN A 179 5.33 -2.85 0.93
C GLN A 179 4.04 -2.54 1.67
N ILE A 180 3.56 -3.44 2.52
CA ILE A 180 2.34 -3.22 3.29
C ILE A 180 2.55 -2.07 4.26
N SER A 181 3.64 -2.08 5.06
CA SER A 181 4.00 -0.94 5.91
C SER A 181 4.20 0.36 5.10
N GLY A 182 4.67 0.24 3.86
CA GLY A 182 4.85 1.36 2.92
C GLY A 182 3.54 2.03 2.48
N ARG A 183 2.38 1.44 2.81
CA ARG A 183 1.05 2.03 2.56
C ARG A 183 0.63 3.04 3.63
N ILE A 184 1.49 3.38 4.59
CA ILE A 184 1.13 4.29 5.69
C ILE A 184 0.55 5.64 5.23
N VAL A 185 1.07 6.22 4.15
CA VAL A 185 0.52 7.46 3.60
C VAL A 185 -0.83 7.19 2.91
N GLU A 186 -0.95 6.08 2.18
CA GLU A 186 -2.20 5.63 1.55
C GLU A 186 -3.32 5.45 2.57
N THR A 187 -3.08 4.80 3.70
CA THR A 187 -4.13 4.56 4.72
C THR A 187 -4.65 5.85 5.31
N GLY A 188 -3.77 6.83 5.57
CA GLY A 188 -4.18 8.17 6.03
C GLY A 188 -5.04 8.91 5.02
N ILE A 189 -4.62 8.93 3.76
CA ILE A 189 -5.33 9.63 2.67
C ILE A 189 -6.65 8.95 2.33
N HIS A 190 -6.65 7.61 2.25
CA HIS A 190 -7.84 6.82 2.01
C HIS A 190 -8.87 7.06 3.12
N LYS A 191 -8.45 7.05 4.39
CA LYS A 191 -9.34 7.31 5.53
C LYS A 191 -9.96 8.69 5.49
N LEU A 192 -9.17 9.75 5.24
CA LEU A 192 -9.71 11.11 5.08
C LEU A 192 -10.72 11.16 3.92
N THR A 193 -10.43 10.47 2.81
CA THR A 193 -11.31 10.40 1.64
C THR A 193 -12.64 9.70 1.94
N GLU A 194 -12.64 8.66 2.78
CA GLU A 194 -13.86 7.99 3.24
C GLU A 194 -14.67 8.85 4.22
N LEU A 195 -14.01 9.69 5.02
CA LEU A 195 -14.68 10.65 5.88
C LEU A 195 -15.32 11.81 5.09
N GLY A 196 -14.98 11.95 3.80
CA GLY A 196 -15.54 12.96 2.89
C GLY A 196 -14.59 14.11 2.55
N PHE A 197 -13.36 14.10 3.05
CA PHE A 197 -12.35 15.09 2.68
C PHE A 197 -11.95 14.89 1.21
N ASP A 198 -11.78 15.98 0.45
CA ASP A 198 -11.32 15.90 -0.95
C ASP A 198 -9.81 15.59 -1.00
N PRO A 199 -9.38 14.40 -1.46
CA PRO A 199 -7.97 14.04 -1.47
C PRO A 199 -7.12 14.92 -2.39
N LYS A 200 -7.72 15.64 -3.35
CA LYS A 200 -7.00 16.60 -4.21
C LYS A 200 -6.51 17.83 -3.46
N LYS A 201 -7.00 18.07 -2.24
CA LYS A 201 -6.55 19.15 -1.37
C LYS A 201 -5.26 18.81 -0.63
N ILE A 202 -4.80 17.56 -0.70
CA ILE A 202 -3.55 17.10 -0.07
C ILE A 202 -2.39 17.38 -1.02
N VAL A 203 -1.51 18.29 -0.62
CA VAL A 203 -0.38 18.78 -1.44
C VAL A 203 0.85 17.92 -1.21
N TYR A 204 1.16 17.58 0.05
CA TYR A 204 2.33 16.77 0.41
C TYR A 204 1.93 15.70 1.42
N GLY A 205 2.58 14.54 1.36
CA GLY A 205 2.39 13.48 2.34
C GLY A 205 3.69 12.79 2.69
N ALA A 206 3.91 12.56 3.98
CA ALA A 206 5.00 11.76 4.51
C ALA A 206 4.49 10.87 5.64
N GLY A 207 5.10 9.71 5.86
CA GLY A 207 4.68 8.82 6.93
C GLY A 207 5.68 7.71 7.19
N SER A 208 5.54 7.04 8.33
CA SER A 208 6.39 5.91 8.68
C SER A 208 5.62 4.83 9.41
N ALA A 209 5.98 3.58 9.15
CA ALA A 209 5.43 2.43 9.87
C ALA A 209 6.52 1.36 10.08
N PRO A 210 6.50 0.63 11.21
CA PRO A 210 7.41 -0.48 11.42
C PRO A 210 7.17 -1.56 10.37
N ILE A 211 8.23 -2.22 9.93
CA ILE A 211 8.13 -3.40 9.06
C ILE A 211 7.86 -4.60 9.97
N ALA A 212 6.73 -5.26 9.74
CA ALA A 212 6.30 -6.38 10.56
C ALA A 212 7.30 -7.55 10.50
N PRO A 213 7.68 -8.15 11.65
CA PRO A 213 8.39 -9.42 11.66
C PRO A 213 7.59 -10.51 10.94
N ILE A 214 8.24 -11.13 9.96
CA ILE A 214 7.66 -12.14 9.08
C ILE A 214 7.07 -13.29 9.90
N HIS A 215 5.94 -13.83 9.46
CA HIS A 215 5.35 -15.03 10.02
C HIS A 215 5.01 -16.03 8.89
N PRO A 216 5.33 -17.33 9.02
CA PRO A 216 5.13 -18.30 7.93
C PRO A 216 3.66 -18.60 7.65
N LYS A 217 2.78 -18.50 8.66
CA LYS A 217 1.32 -18.62 8.46
C LYS A 217 0.74 -17.32 7.94
N PHE A 218 0.12 -17.36 6.76
CA PHE A 218 -0.52 -16.22 6.08
C PHE A 218 -1.41 -15.39 7.01
N THR A 219 -2.36 -16.01 7.72
CA THR A 219 -3.31 -15.28 8.59
C THR A 219 -2.64 -14.50 9.73
N ARG A 220 -1.49 -14.97 10.22
CA ARG A 220 -0.70 -14.27 11.23
C ARG A 220 0.15 -13.17 10.61
N ALA A 221 0.73 -13.40 9.42
CA ALA A 221 1.45 -12.37 8.67
C ALA A 221 0.53 -11.20 8.32
N MET A 222 -0.66 -11.49 7.81
CA MET A 222 -1.71 -10.51 7.52
C MET A 222 -2.11 -9.71 8.76
N GLY A 223 -2.27 -10.38 9.91
CA GLY A 223 -2.50 -9.70 11.19
C GLY A 223 -1.39 -8.71 11.54
N ARG A 224 -0.14 -9.19 11.58
CA ARG A 224 1.02 -8.38 11.97
C ARG A 224 1.26 -7.18 11.03
N THR A 225 1.13 -7.38 9.72
CA THR A 225 1.37 -6.35 8.70
C THR A 225 0.31 -5.25 8.74
N ASN A 226 -0.95 -5.57 9.07
CA ASN A 226 -1.95 -4.54 9.36
C ASN A 226 -1.70 -3.87 10.73
N ASP A 227 -1.41 -4.66 11.77
CA ASP A 227 -1.24 -4.15 13.12
C ASP A 227 -0.09 -3.14 13.27
N VAL A 228 1.01 -3.29 12.52
CA VAL A 228 2.10 -2.28 12.54
C VAL A 228 1.64 -0.90 12.04
N ILE A 229 0.70 -0.84 11.10
CA ILE A 229 0.10 0.42 10.62
C ILE A 229 -0.94 0.91 11.63
N ILE A 230 -1.86 0.03 12.03
CA ILE A 230 -2.97 0.33 12.94
C ILE A 230 -2.46 0.85 14.28
N ALA A 231 -1.41 0.24 14.83
CA ALA A 231 -0.90 0.52 16.17
C ALA A 231 0.29 1.49 16.18
N CYS A 232 1.08 1.58 15.10
CA CYS A 232 2.33 2.33 15.11
C CYS A 232 2.58 3.19 13.86
N GLY A 233 1.65 3.21 12.92
CA GLY A 233 1.74 4.03 11.73
C GLY A 233 1.50 5.50 12.04
N GLU A 234 2.42 6.36 11.61
CA GLU A 234 2.30 7.81 11.69
C GLU A 234 2.29 8.42 10.30
N VAL A 235 1.36 9.35 10.06
CA VAL A 235 1.30 10.11 8.81
C VAL A 235 1.26 11.61 9.09
N TYR A 236 1.98 12.36 8.27
CA TYR A 236 1.98 13.81 8.21
C TYR A 236 1.50 14.23 6.82
N LEU A 237 0.46 15.06 6.76
CA LEU A 237 -0.10 15.57 5.53
C LEU A 237 -0.05 17.10 5.55
N THR A 238 0.25 17.69 4.40
CA THR A 238 0.10 19.13 4.18
C THR A 238 -1.04 19.34 3.20
N VAL A 239 -2.00 20.18 3.56
CA VAL A 239 -3.20 20.43 2.77
C VAL A 239 -3.34 21.90 2.40
N ASP A 240 -3.92 22.15 1.24
CA ASP A 240 -4.44 23.45 0.83
C ASP A 240 -5.98 23.39 0.95
N TYR A 241 -6.51 23.78 2.10
CA TYR A 241 -7.93 23.61 2.42
C TYR A 241 -8.54 24.87 3.05
N ASP A 242 -9.69 25.30 2.54
CA ASP A 242 -10.42 26.50 2.93
C ASP A 242 -11.62 26.23 3.86
N GLY A 243 -11.93 24.96 4.13
CA GLY A 243 -13.00 24.58 5.06
C GLY A 243 -12.60 24.67 6.54
N GLU A 244 -13.61 24.81 7.39
CA GLU A 244 -13.46 24.98 8.84
C GLU A 244 -13.47 23.64 9.63
N ASP A 245 -13.82 22.54 8.96
CA ASP A 245 -14.03 21.20 9.51
C ASP A 245 -12.79 20.29 9.44
N LEU A 246 -11.62 20.83 9.07
CA LEU A 246 -10.36 20.07 8.99
C LEU A 246 -10.04 19.34 10.31
N GLU A 247 -10.23 20.01 11.45
CA GLU A 247 -10.00 19.41 12.76
C GLU A 247 -10.90 18.18 13.00
N GLU A 248 -12.14 18.21 12.53
CA GLU A 248 -13.08 17.09 12.67
C GLU A 248 -12.65 15.88 11.84
N TYR A 249 -12.22 16.11 10.61
CA TYR A 249 -11.66 15.05 9.77
C TYR A 249 -10.45 14.40 10.45
N VAL A 250 -9.52 15.22 10.96
CA VAL A 250 -8.31 14.74 11.63
C VAL A 250 -8.65 13.94 12.89
N LYS A 251 -9.59 14.40 13.72
CA LYS A 251 -10.01 13.69 14.94
C LYS A 251 -10.62 12.31 14.67
N LYS A 252 -11.30 12.13 13.53
CA LYS A 252 -11.98 10.88 13.14
C LYS A 252 -11.09 9.91 12.34
N ALA A 253 -9.89 10.34 11.96
CA ALA A 253 -9.01 9.60 11.08
C ALA A 253 -8.17 8.48 11.74
N PRO A 254 -7.74 8.56 13.01
CA PRO A 254 -6.96 7.48 13.61
C PRO A 254 -7.70 6.14 13.66
N SER A 255 -6.94 5.05 13.64
CA SER A 255 -7.47 3.68 13.82
C SER A 255 -8.20 3.50 15.15
N SER A 256 -7.85 4.28 16.19
CA SER A 256 -8.49 4.26 17.51
C SER A 256 -9.97 4.64 17.49
N GLU A 257 -10.44 5.28 16.41
CA GLU A 257 -11.84 5.67 16.23
C GLU A 257 -12.72 4.52 15.71
N SER A 258 -12.10 3.40 15.29
CA SER A 258 -12.83 2.19 14.93
C SER A 258 -13.38 1.49 16.17
N LYS A 259 -14.62 0.98 16.06
CA LYS A 259 -15.24 0.18 17.13
C LYS A 259 -14.53 -1.16 17.38
N MET A 260 -13.69 -1.60 16.43
CA MET A 260 -12.94 -2.85 16.51
C MET A 260 -11.51 -2.69 17.05
N TYR A 261 -11.09 -1.46 17.33
CA TYR A 261 -9.75 -1.16 17.84
C TYR A 261 -9.46 -1.80 19.21
N GLY A 262 -8.18 -2.06 19.49
CA GLY A 262 -7.70 -2.47 20.81
C GLY A 262 -7.27 -3.93 20.94
N LYS A 263 -7.36 -4.71 19.85
CA LYS A 263 -6.88 -6.11 19.80
C LYS A 263 -6.19 -6.41 18.46
N PRO A 264 -5.28 -7.38 18.42
CA PRO A 264 -4.56 -7.72 17.19
C PRO A 264 -5.51 -8.04 16.04
N PHE A 265 -5.19 -7.58 14.83
CA PHE A 265 -6.05 -7.72 13.64
C PHE A 265 -6.36 -9.18 13.31
N PHE A 266 -5.44 -10.11 13.60
CA PHE A 266 -5.74 -11.54 13.48
C PHE A 266 -6.94 -11.98 14.35
N GLN A 267 -7.08 -11.43 15.55
CA GLN A 267 -8.23 -11.72 16.43
C GLN A 267 -9.50 -11.08 15.87
N ILE A 268 -9.43 -9.83 15.40
CA ILE A 268 -10.55 -9.14 14.72
C ILE A 268 -11.04 -10.00 13.54
N PHE A 269 -10.11 -10.43 12.67
CA PHE A 269 -10.43 -11.23 11.51
C PHE A 269 -11.03 -12.59 11.86
N LYS A 270 -10.51 -13.24 12.91
CA LYS A 270 -11.07 -14.50 13.42
C LYS A 270 -12.49 -14.34 13.95
N GLU A 271 -12.75 -13.29 14.75
CA GLU A 271 -14.08 -13.00 15.29
C GLU A 271 -15.09 -12.60 14.22
N ALA A 272 -14.62 -11.94 13.16
CA ALA A 272 -15.40 -11.68 11.95
C ALA A 272 -15.65 -12.94 11.09
N GLY A 273 -15.16 -14.11 11.50
CA GLY A 273 -15.32 -15.36 10.75
C GLY A 273 -14.51 -15.40 9.45
N TYR A 274 -13.36 -14.74 9.42
CA TYR A 274 -12.47 -14.60 8.26
C TYR A 274 -13.14 -13.87 7.07
N ASP A 275 -14.06 -12.95 7.38
CA ASP A 275 -14.81 -12.17 6.39
C ASP A 275 -14.50 -10.66 6.54
N PHE A 276 -13.79 -10.11 5.55
CA PHE A 276 -13.44 -8.69 5.52
C PHE A 276 -14.64 -7.75 5.48
N TYR A 277 -15.81 -8.19 4.97
CA TYR A 277 -17.00 -7.33 4.92
C TYR A 277 -17.64 -7.11 6.29
N LYS A 278 -17.29 -7.94 7.27
CA LYS A 278 -17.76 -7.78 8.66
C LYS A 278 -16.81 -6.94 9.50
N ILE A 279 -15.67 -6.53 8.97
CA ILE A 279 -14.70 -5.68 9.64
C ILE A 279 -15.07 -4.22 9.39
N ASP A 280 -15.06 -3.40 10.43
CA ASP A 280 -15.22 -1.95 10.30
C ASP A 280 -14.09 -1.37 9.42
N PRO A 281 -14.38 -0.81 8.23
CA PRO A 281 -13.36 -0.27 7.34
C PRO A 281 -12.50 0.82 8.01
N GLY A 282 -13.05 1.50 9.01
CA GLY A 282 -12.33 2.52 9.77
C GLY A 282 -11.10 2.00 10.52
N ILE A 283 -10.97 0.68 10.74
CA ILE A 283 -9.78 0.10 11.37
C ILE A 283 -8.53 0.23 10.49
N PHE A 284 -8.68 0.29 9.16
CA PHE A 284 -7.57 0.37 8.19
C PHE A 284 -7.05 1.81 8.06
N SER A 285 -6.61 2.36 9.18
CA SER A 285 -6.21 3.75 9.35
C SER A 285 -4.87 3.83 10.09
N PRO A 286 -4.13 4.95 10.01
CA PRO A 286 -2.90 5.13 10.78
C PRO A 286 -3.19 5.21 12.29
N ALA A 287 -2.20 4.87 13.11
CA ALA A 287 -2.27 5.04 14.56
C ALA A 287 -2.32 6.52 14.96
N GLN A 288 -1.57 7.36 14.25
CA GLN A 288 -1.54 8.81 14.45
C GLN A 288 -1.47 9.54 13.10
N ILE A 289 -2.17 10.67 13.03
CA ILE A 289 -2.18 11.56 11.88
C ILE A 289 -1.95 13.00 12.35
N THR A 290 -1.10 13.71 11.62
CA THR A 290 -0.90 15.15 11.76
C THR A 290 -1.17 15.82 10.42
N VAL A 291 -1.94 16.90 10.41
CA VAL A 291 -2.27 17.66 9.20
C VAL A 291 -1.96 19.13 9.40
N ASN A 292 -1.14 19.68 8.52
CA ASN A 292 -0.87 21.12 8.43
C ASN A 292 -1.68 21.74 7.28
N ASN A 293 -2.37 22.85 7.55
CA ASN A 293 -3.09 23.60 6.53
C ASN A 293 -2.27 24.82 6.08
N LEU A 294 -2.03 24.93 4.78
CA LEU A 294 -1.30 26.04 4.16
C LEU A 294 -2.07 27.37 4.23
N ARG A 295 -3.40 27.32 4.33
CA ARG A 295 -4.25 28.52 4.29
C ARG A 295 -4.19 29.35 5.57
N ASP A 296 -4.19 28.70 6.73
CA ASP A 296 -4.21 29.36 8.04
C ASP A 296 -3.00 29.02 8.93
N GLY A 297 -2.10 28.14 8.44
CA GLY A 297 -0.88 27.73 9.15
C GLY A 297 -1.13 26.80 10.34
N LYS A 298 -2.37 26.39 10.61
CA LYS A 298 -2.68 25.54 11.76
C LYS A 298 -2.21 24.11 11.53
N VAL A 299 -1.98 23.41 12.64
CA VAL A 299 -1.57 22.01 12.67
C VAL A 299 -2.51 21.27 13.62
N TYR A 300 -3.09 20.18 13.12
CA TYR A 300 -4.00 19.33 13.86
C TYR A 300 -3.39 17.94 13.98
N THR A 301 -3.41 17.36 15.18
CA THR A 301 -2.89 16.00 15.43
C THR A 301 -3.94 15.19 16.18
N ALA A 302 -4.13 13.94 15.77
CA ALA A 302 -5.00 12.99 16.45
C ALA A 302 -4.40 11.58 16.43
N GLY A 303 -4.80 10.76 17.40
CA GLY A 303 -4.30 9.40 17.55
C GLY A 303 -2.94 9.33 18.26
N LYS A 304 -2.46 8.09 18.46
CA LYS A 304 -1.22 7.81 19.17
C LYS A 304 -0.69 6.42 18.81
N ILE A 305 0.62 6.24 18.99
CA ILE A 305 1.23 4.91 18.94
C ILE A 305 0.75 4.07 20.13
N ASP A 306 0.46 2.80 19.87
CA ASP A 306 0.05 1.77 20.83
C ASP A 306 1.04 0.58 20.81
N VAL A 307 2.14 0.75 21.55
CA VAL A 307 3.19 -0.29 21.64
C VAL A 307 2.69 -1.55 22.33
N LEU A 308 1.68 -1.45 23.20
CA LEU A 308 1.07 -2.61 23.85
C LEU A 308 0.32 -3.48 22.82
N LEU A 309 -0.47 -2.87 21.94
CA LEU A 309 -1.14 -3.57 20.84
C LEU A 309 -0.11 -4.20 19.88
N LEU A 310 0.96 -3.48 19.54
CA LEU A 310 2.07 -4.02 18.76
C LEU A 310 2.67 -5.27 19.42
N LYS A 311 3.06 -5.20 20.69
CA LYS A 311 3.62 -6.34 21.45
C LYS A 311 2.67 -7.53 21.45
N LYS A 312 1.37 -7.32 21.68
CA LYS A 312 0.34 -8.37 21.61
C LYS A 312 0.27 -9.01 20.22
N SER A 313 0.33 -8.22 19.14
CA SER A 313 0.32 -8.72 17.77
C SER A 313 1.56 -9.58 17.45
N LEU A 314 2.71 -9.17 17.97
CA LEU A 314 3.97 -9.90 17.79
C LEU A 314 4.09 -11.15 18.68
N GLY A 315 3.28 -11.25 19.74
CA GLY A 315 3.36 -12.32 20.75
C GLY A 315 4.42 -12.06 21.82
N LEU A 316 4.66 -10.79 22.14
CA LEU A 316 5.70 -10.29 23.05
C LEU A 316 5.11 -9.62 24.31
N GLY A 317 3.86 -9.91 24.66
CA GLY A 317 3.17 -9.31 25.80
C GLY A 317 2.19 -10.25 26.46
#